data_AF-Q8PS65-F1
#
_entry.id   AF-Q8PS65-F1
#
_cell.length_a   1.000
_cell.length_b   1.000
_cell.length_c   1.000
_cell.angle_alpha   90.00
_cell.angle_beta   90.00
_cell.angle_gamma   90.00
#
_symmetry.space_group_name_H-M   'P 1'
#
loop_
_entity.id
_entity.type
_entity.pdbx_description
1 polymer ?
#
loop_
_entity_poly.entity_id
_entity_poly.type
_entity_poly.pdbx_seq_one_letter_code
_entity_poly.pdbx_strand_id
1 'polypeptide(L)'
;MENKKFTKIKKTLAILLVLCFALSVIAAPATAASNNKGYKDGYNKGYKDGKKQSDKDCKQYGSMENLLKIPAPVLKDSWKKSYKNSYRKGYEKGYIDGYNGNRYLCLK
;
A
#
# COMPACT_ATOMS: atom_id res chain seq x y z
N MET A 1 -22.84 0.34 -58.29
CA MET A 1 -21.39 0.27 -57.99
C MET A 1 -21.04 0.69 -56.55
N GLU A 2 -22.01 1.15 -55.74
CA GLU A 2 -21.79 1.69 -54.38
C GLU A 2 -21.51 0.64 -53.30
N ASN A 3 -22.13 -0.54 -53.38
CA ASN A 3 -22.03 -1.57 -52.33
C ASN A 3 -20.60 -2.10 -52.11
N LYS A 4 -19.74 -2.05 -53.14
CA LYS A 4 -18.34 -2.56 -53.09
C LYS A 4 -17.39 -1.60 -52.36
N LYS A 5 -17.65 -0.28 -52.42
CA LYS A 5 -16.90 0.74 -51.66
C LYS A 5 -17.30 0.70 -50.18
N PHE A 6 -18.60 0.55 -49.90
CA PHE A 6 -19.11 0.51 -48.53
C PHE A 6 -18.61 -0.72 -47.74
N THR A 7 -18.52 -1.89 -48.40
CA THR A 7 -17.94 -3.10 -47.79
C THR A 7 -16.45 -2.97 -47.53
N LYS A 8 -15.69 -2.31 -48.43
CA LYS A 8 -14.27 -2.02 -48.19
C LYS A 8 -14.08 -1.13 -46.95
N ILE A 9 -14.84 -0.04 -46.86
CA ILE A 9 -14.77 0.91 -45.73
C ILE A 9 -15.09 0.21 -44.40
N LYS A 10 -16.14 -0.63 -44.36
CA LYS A 10 -16.47 -1.43 -43.16
C LYS A 10 -15.33 -2.37 -42.76
N LYS A 11 -14.67 -3.01 -43.72
CA LYS A 11 -13.53 -3.90 -43.46
C LYS A 11 -12.34 -3.14 -42.87
N THR A 12 -12.00 -1.97 -43.42
CA THR A 12 -10.90 -1.15 -42.89
C THR A 12 -11.19 -0.66 -41.48
N LEU A 13 -12.43 -0.22 -41.20
CA LEU A 13 -12.86 0.19 -39.86
C LEU A 13 -12.80 -0.95 -38.85
N ALA A 14 -13.24 -2.15 -39.23
CA ALA A 14 -13.17 -3.32 -38.36
C ALA A 14 -11.73 -3.69 -38.01
N ILE A 15 -10.82 -3.68 -38.99
CA ILE A 15 -9.38 -3.95 -38.78
C ILE A 15 -8.75 -2.90 -37.86
N LEU A 16 -9.08 -1.61 -38.07
CA LEU A 16 -8.59 -0.52 -37.22
C LEU A 16 -9.07 -0.66 -35.77
N LEU A 17 -10.33 -1.03 -35.57
CA LEU A 17 -10.90 -1.27 -34.24
C LEU A 17 -10.21 -2.44 -33.52
N VAL A 18 -9.95 -3.55 -34.22
CA VAL A 18 -9.21 -4.69 -33.64
C VAL A 18 -7.77 -4.31 -33.27
N LEU A 19 -7.10 -3.51 -34.11
CA LEU A 19 -5.76 -2.98 -33.80
C LEU A 19 -5.76 -2.06 -32.58
N CYS A 20 -6.73 -1.15 -32.46
CA CYS A 20 -6.87 -0.29 -31.28
C CYS A 20 -7.20 -1.08 -30.01
N PHE A 21 -7.99 -2.16 -30.13
CA PHE A 21 -8.33 -3.03 -29.01
C PHE A 21 -7.11 -3.86 -28.54
N ALA A 22 -6.28 -4.32 -29.48
CA ALA A 22 -5.03 -5.02 -29.15
C ALA A 22 -4.00 -4.10 -28.46
N LEU A 23 -3.97 -2.81 -28.81
CA LEU A 23 -3.05 -1.82 -28.23
C LEU A 23 -3.51 -1.24 -26.89
N SER A 24 -4.76 -1.46 -26.47
CA SER A 24 -5.30 -0.92 -25.21
C SER A 24 -5.01 -1.80 -23.99
N VAL A 25 -4.38 -2.96 -24.19
CA VAL A 25 -3.92 -3.84 -23.11
C VAL A 25 -2.45 -3.51 -22.81
N ILE A 26 -2.14 -3.34 -21.53
CA ILE A 26 -0.81 -3.02 -20.94
C ILE A 26 -0.57 -1.51 -20.71
N ALA A 27 -1.38 -0.93 -19.84
CA ALA A 27 -0.88 0.05 -18.89
C ALA A 27 -1.44 -0.30 -17.50
N ALA A 28 -0.80 -1.26 -16.82
CA ALA A 28 -1.10 -1.51 -15.41
C ALA A 28 -0.73 -0.25 -14.59
N PRO A 29 -1.57 0.19 -13.65
CA PRO A 29 -1.32 1.43 -12.92
C PRO A 29 -0.16 1.20 -11.95
N ALA A 30 1.03 1.70 -12.30
CA ALA A 30 2.22 1.69 -11.45
C ALA A 30 1.97 2.31 -10.05
N THR A 31 0.90 3.08 -9.91
CA THR A 31 0.44 3.67 -8.65
C THR A 31 -0.01 2.62 -7.63
N ALA A 32 -0.73 1.57 -8.05
CA ALA A 32 -1.23 0.53 -7.17
C ALA A 32 -0.10 -0.31 -6.54
N ALA A 33 0.89 -0.70 -7.35
CA ALA A 33 2.06 -1.45 -6.88
C ALA A 33 2.90 -0.64 -5.86
N SER A 34 3.09 0.67 -6.12
CA SER A 34 3.85 1.54 -5.22
C SER A 34 3.17 1.78 -3.87
N ASN A 35 1.82 1.85 -3.87
CA ASN A 35 1.02 2.04 -2.66
C ASN A 35 1.07 0.78 -1.77
N ASN A 36 0.96 -0.41 -2.37
CA ASN A 36 1.08 -1.67 -1.64
C ASN A 36 2.48 -1.83 -1.00
N LYS A 37 3.54 -1.50 -1.74
CA LYS A 37 4.91 -1.54 -1.21
C LYS A 37 5.09 -0.57 -0.04
N GLY A 38 4.65 0.69 -0.19
CA GLY A 38 4.75 1.69 0.87
C GLY A 38 4.03 1.27 2.13
N TYR A 39 2.80 0.75 2.01
CA TYR A 39 2.05 0.22 3.14
C TYR A 39 2.78 -0.94 3.83
N LYS A 40 3.23 -1.95 3.07
CA LYS A 40 3.93 -3.12 3.63
C LYS A 40 5.22 -2.73 4.35
N ASP A 41 6.00 -1.84 3.76
CA ASP A 41 7.25 -1.36 4.35
C ASP A 41 6.98 -0.58 5.66
N GLY A 42 5.96 0.28 5.64
CA GLY A 42 5.47 0.99 6.82
C GLY A 42 5.03 0.03 7.92
N TYR A 43 4.18 -0.95 7.58
CA TYR A 43 3.68 -1.97 8.51
C TYR A 43 4.79 -2.74 9.19
N ASN A 44 5.76 -3.24 8.42
CA ASN A 44 6.87 -4.00 8.97
C ASN A 44 7.72 -3.18 9.94
N LYS A 45 7.94 -1.89 9.64
CA LYS A 45 8.68 -1.00 10.53
C LYS A 45 7.86 -0.66 11.78
N GLY A 46 6.59 -0.32 11.62
CA GLY A 46 5.65 -0.05 12.70
C GLY A 46 5.57 -1.20 13.68
N TYR A 47 5.40 -2.43 13.18
CA TYR A 47 5.32 -3.64 13.99
C TYR A 47 6.53 -3.84 14.90
N LYS A 48 7.74 -3.66 14.36
CA LYS A 48 8.98 -3.77 15.15
C LYS A 48 9.07 -2.69 16.23
N ASP A 49 8.70 -1.46 15.88
CA ASP A 49 8.74 -0.33 16.82
C ASP A 49 7.69 -0.46 17.92
N GLY A 50 6.46 -0.86 17.57
CA GLY A 50 5.38 -1.12 18.50
C GLY A 50 5.73 -2.25 19.48
N LYS A 51 6.31 -3.35 18.98
CA LYS A 51 6.81 -4.42 19.84
C LYS A 51 7.84 -3.90 20.84
N LYS A 52 8.85 -3.16 20.36
CA LYS A 52 9.89 -2.58 21.21
C LYS A 52 9.33 -1.62 22.25
N GLN A 53 8.32 -0.83 21.92
CA GLN A 53 7.67 0.04 22.89
C GLN A 53 6.91 -0.77 23.94
N SER A 54 6.11 -1.75 23.53
CA SER A 54 5.40 -2.60 24.49
C SER A 54 6.33 -3.36 25.43
N ASP A 55 7.51 -3.79 24.96
CA ASP A 55 8.54 -4.41 25.82
C ASP A 55 9.04 -3.45 26.90
N LYS A 56 9.18 -2.16 26.57
CA LYS A 56 9.59 -1.13 27.54
C LYS A 56 8.48 -0.85 28.53
N ASP A 57 7.26 -0.62 28.03
CA ASP A 57 6.10 -0.31 28.86
C ASP A 57 5.79 -1.48 29.80
N CYS A 58 5.91 -2.72 29.32
CA CYS A 58 5.79 -3.93 30.13
C CYS A 58 6.79 -3.95 31.28
N LYS A 59 8.07 -3.65 31.02
CA LYS A 59 9.11 -3.63 32.06
C LYS A 59 8.93 -2.51 33.07
N GLN A 60 8.37 -1.39 32.64
CA GLN A 60 8.25 -0.20 33.48
C GLN A 60 6.95 -0.17 34.29
N TYR A 61 5.85 -0.60 33.69
CA TYR A 61 4.49 -0.44 34.23
C TYR A 61 3.70 -1.75 34.31
N GLY A 62 4.33 -2.87 33.97
CA GLY A 62 3.65 -4.15 33.85
C GLY A 62 2.53 -4.08 32.80
N SER A 63 1.35 -4.52 33.20
CA SER A 63 0.16 -4.52 32.34
C SER A 63 -0.73 -3.29 32.49
N MET A 64 -0.37 -2.30 33.32
CA MET A 64 -1.32 -1.25 33.71
C MET A 64 -1.43 -0.12 32.67
N GLU A 65 -0.35 0.25 31.97
CA GLU A 65 -0.38 1.36 31.01
C GLU A 65 -0.81 0.95 29.60
N ASN A 66 -1.71 1.71 28.99
CA ASN A 66 -2.12 1.54 27.59
C ASN A 66 -1.33 2.48 26.68
N LEU A 67 -1.18 2.10 25.40
CA LEU A 67 -0.51 2.92 24.40
C LEU A 67 -1.11 4.34 24.33
N LEU A 68 -0.35 5.32 24.82
CA LEU A 68 -0.80 6.72 24.88
C LEU A 68 -0.76 7.41 23.51
N LYS A 69 0.26 7.11 22.71
CA LYS A 69 0.46 7.75 21.39
C LYS A 69 1.33 6.90 20.47
N ILE A 70 0.96 6.83 19.20
CA ILE A 70 1.80 6.26 18.15
C ILE A 70 2.76 7.35 17.66
N PRO A 71 4.09 7.13 17.70
CA PRO A 71 5.06 8.08 17.18
C PRO A 71 4.93 8.19 15.65
N ALA A 72 5.17 9.38 15.11
CA ALA A 72 5.23 9.55 13.67
C ALA A 72 6.48 8.83 13.11
N PRO A 73 6.37 8.09 11.99
CA PRO A 73 7.53 7.48 11.38
C PRO A 73 8.46 8.53 10.77
N VAL A 74 9.76 8.25 10.79
CA VAL A 74 10.74 9.01 10.02
C VAL A 74 10.52 8.74 8.52
N LEU A 75 10.34 9.80 7.74
CA LEU A 75 10.13 9.73 6.30
C LEU A 75 11.26 10.43 5.57
N LYS A 76 11.67 9.87 4.43
CA LYS A 76 12.69 10.48 3.57
C LYS A 76 12.05 11.49 2.62
N ASP A 77 12.66 12.65 2.46
CA ASP A 77 12.12 13.68 1.57
C ASP A 77 12.03 13.25 0.12
N SER A 78 12.97 12.42 -0.33
CA SER A 78 13.01 11.81 -1.67
C SER A 78 11.83 10.90 -2.00
N TRP A 79 11.02 10.50 -1.01
CA TRP A 79 9.86 9.64 -1.28
C TRP A 79 8.69 10.41 -1.90
N LYS A 80 8.04 9.79 -2.89
CA LYS A 80 6.81 10.31 -3.47
C LYS A 80 5.71 10.45 -2.41
N LYS A 81 4.85 11.46 -2.55
CA LYS A 81 3.74 11.73 -1.62
C LYS A 81 2.83 10.52 -1.39
N SER A 82 2.50 9.78 -2.46
CA SER A 82 1.68 8.55 -2.39
C SER A 82 2.32 7.46 -1.52
N TYR A 83 3.64 7.26 -1.69
CA TYR A 83 4.41 6.32 -0.88
C TYR A 83 4.47 6.75 0.58
N LYS A 84 4.77 8.04 0.87
CA LYS A 84 4.78 8.59 2.22
C LYS A 84 3.43 8.36 2.94
N ASN A 85 2.32 8.61 2.25
CA ASN A 85 0.98 8.40 2.80
C ASN A 85 0.69 6.92 3.07
N SER A 86 0.99 6.04 2.11
CA SER A 86 0.79 4.59 2.29
C SER A 86 1.66 4.03 3.41
N TYR A 87 2.91 4.49 3.50
CA TYR A 87 3.85 4.15 4.55
C TYR A 87 3.35 4.57 5.93
N ARG A 88 2.84 5.80 6.11
CA ARG A 88 2.26 6.24 7.39
C ARG A 88 1.10 5.34 7.83
N LYS A 89 0.17 5.05 6.93
CA LYS A 89 -0.98 4.17 7.21
C LYS A 89 -0.53 2.76 7.62
N GLY A 90 0.43 2.20 6.88
CA GLY A 90 1.03 0.91 7.20
C GLY A 90 1.70 0.94 8.58
N TYR A 91 2.51 1.97 8.83
CA TYR A 91 3.24 2.15 10.09
C TYR A 91 2.30 2.20 11.29
N GLU A 92 1.26 3.03 11.24
CA GLU A 92 0.27 3.15 12.32
C GLU A 92 -0.38 1.79 12.62
N LYS A 93 -0.84 1.07 11.58
CA LYS A 93 -1.45 -0.25 11.77
C LYS A 93 -0.47 -1.26 12.36
N GLY A 94 0.72 -1.36 11.77
CA GLY A 94 1.75 -2.27 12.24
C GLY A 94 2.17 -1.98 13.67
N TYR A 95 2.28 -0.70 14.05
CA TYR A 95 2.65 -0.29 15.40
C TYR A 95 1.66 -0.79 16.44
N ILE A 96 0.36 -0.57 16.20
CA ILE A 96 -0.70 -1.06 17.09
C ILE A 96 -0.63 -2.58 17.22
N ASP A 97 -0.49 -3.29 16.09
CA ASP A 97 -0.48 -4.76 16.07
C ASP A 97 0.74 -5.32 16.83
N GLY A 98 1.92 -4.75 16.60
CA GLY A 98 3.15 -5.14 17.29
C GLY A 98 3.11 -4.83 18.78
N TYR A 99 2.54 -3.69 19.16
CA TYR A 99 2.37 -3.31 20.56
C TYR A 99 1.41 -4.26 21.28
N ASN A 100 0.22 -4.47 20.72
CA ASN A 100 -0.81 -5.31 21.32
C ASN A 100 -0.39 -6.77 21.38
N GLY A 101 0.21 -7.31 20.32
CA GLY A 101 0.63 -8.71 20.27
C GLY A 101 1.61 -9.09 21.39
N ASN A 102 2.49 -8.17 21.76
CA ASN A 102 3.50 -8.40 22.79
C ASN A 102 3.03 -8.00 24.19
N ARG A 103 2.07 -7.07 24.31
CA ARG A 103 1.35 -6.80 25.56
C ARG A 103 0.63 -8.03 26.11
N TYR A 104 0.08 -8.90 25.24
CA TYR A 104 -0.48 -10.18 25.68
C TYR A 104 0.56 -11.13 26.28
N LEU A 105 1.80 -11.07 25.81
CA LEU A 105 2.90 -11.89 26.34
C LEU A 105 3.44 -11.34 27.67
N CYS A 106 3.37 -10.03 27.88
CA CYS A 106 3.74 -9.38 29.15
C CYS A 106 2.91 -9.87 30.35
N LEU A 107 1.69 -10.35 30.10
CA LEU A 107 0.73 -10.80 31.11
C LEU A 107 0.90 -12.27 31.54
N LYS A 108 1.81 -13.01 30.89
CA LYS A 108 2.13 -14.41 31.23
C LYS A 108 3.43 -14.49 32.01
#